data_AF-A0A4Y2A8S6-F1
#
_entry.id   AF-A0A4Y2A8S6-F1
#
_cell.length_a   1.000
_cell.length_b   1.000
_cell.length_c   1.000
_cell.angle_alpha   90.00
_cell.angle_beta   90.00
_cell.angle_gamma   90.00
#
_symmetry.space_group_name_H-M   'P 1'
#
loop_
_entity.id
_entity.type
_entity.pdbx_description
1 polymer ?
#
loop_
_entity_poly.entity_id
_entity_poly.type
_entity_poly.pdbx_seq_one_letter_code
_entity_poly.pdbx_strand_id
1 'polypeptide(L)'
;MRRFLKQNSSKQTTPVLITVLGTTIPDSIKIWFINQKIQHFIDRPRQCTKCHSLVHPSRTCDKDNVCSRCSEIHTGPCQRPKKCINCTGPHDAKSNLCPAYIREKKVLELKCRNHITTGEARRLIQSQNMNYSETVKVLPASAELQETVTSKFEALIHSVNEKFERLLQAVNEKLEAQTATFANMLHTTIESIMQNMYKIVMQSLESNTSPTRKKEASKEFRS
;
A
#
# COMPACT_ATOMS: atom_id res chain seq x y z
N MET A 1 33.83 -56.98 -38.93
CA MET A 1 34.01 -56.48 -37.54
C MET A 1 33.80 -54.96 -37.52
N ARG A 2 32.62 -54.49 -37.06
CA ARG A 2 32.34 -53.05 -36.89
C ARG A 2 33.03 -52.57 -35.61
N ARG A 3 34.03 -51.71 -35.73
CA ARG A 3 34.65 -51.04 -34.57
C ARG A 3 33.67 -50.01 -34.03
N PHE A 4 33.08 -50.30 -32.88
CA PHE A 4 32.40 -49.29 -32.07
C PHE A 4 33.48 -48.35 -31.51
N LEU A 5 33.54 -47.12 -32.03
CA LEU A 5 34.36 -46.06 -31.45
C LEU A 5 33.80 -45.72 -30.06
N LYS A 6 34.66 -45.84 -29.04
CA LYS A 6 34.41 -45.41 -27.66
C LYS A 6 33.97 -43.95 -27.65
N GLN A 7 32.75 -43.67 -27.16
CA GLN A 7 32.12 -42.33 -27.09
C GLN A 7 32.80 -41.32 -26.14
N ASN A 8 34.07 -41.52 -25.78
CA ASN A 8 34.80 -40.67 -24.83
C ASN A 8 36.07 -40.04 -25.42
N SER A 9 36.15 -39.89 -26.75
CA SER A 9 37.11 -38.95 -27.35
C SER A 9 36.35 -37.68 -27.72
N SER A 10 36.44 -36.65 -26.86
CA SER A 10 35.93 -35.31 -27.13
C SER A 10 36.72 -34.67 -28.27
N LYS A 11 36.49 -35.10 -29.51
CA LYS A 11 36.77 -34.24 -30.65
C LYS A 11 35.80 -33.06 -30.50
N GLN A 12 36.33 -31.89 -30.15
CA GLN A 12 35.54 -30.67 -30.10
C GLN A 12 35.02 -30.39 -31.51
N THR A 13 33.84 -30.90 -31.82
CA THR A 13 33.12 -30.51 -33.02
C THR A 13 32.67 -29.06 -32.84
N THR A 14 32.81 -28.26 -33.88
CA THR A 14 32.32 -26.88 -33.87
C THR A 14 30.82 -26.87 -33.58
N PRO A 15 30.34 -26.05 -32.62
CA PRO A 15 28.92 -25.96 -32.33
C PRO A 15 28.17 -25.47 -33.58
N VAL A 16 27.01 -26.07 -33.85
CA VAL A 16 26.11 -25.67 -34.94
C VAL A 16 24.95 -24.89 -34.35
N LEU A 17 24.65 -23.72 -34.90
CA LEU A 17 23.48 -22.94 -34.53
C LEU A 17 22.25 -23.50 -35.23
N ILE A 18 21.23 -23.87 -34.46
CA ILE A 18 19.95 -24.38 -34.95
C ILE A 18 18.88 -23.33 -34.65
N THR A 19 18.17 -22.87 -35.68
CA THR A 19 17.04 -21.95 -35.52
C THR A 19 15.75 -22.75 -35.61
N VAL A 20 14.97 -22.77 -34.53
CA VAL A 20 13.66 -23.43 -34.48
C VAL A 20 12.59 -22.37 -34.75
N LEU A 21 11.76 -22.61 -35.77
CA LEU A 21 10.58 -21.79 -36.05
C LEU A 21 9.43 -22.32 -35.20
N GLY A 22 9.21 -21.72 -34.03
CA GLY A 22 8.17 -22.16 -33.09
C GLY A 22 8.17 -21.32 -31.82
N THR A 23 7.22 -21.62 -30.92
CA THR A 23 7.08 -20.95 -29.62
C THR A 23 7.92 -21.58 -28.52
N THR A 24 8.40 -22.81 -28.71
CA THR A 24 9.18 -23.56 -27.73
C THR A 24 10.40 -24.20 -28.39
N ILE A 25 11.47 -24.34 -27.61
CA ILE A 25 12.72 -24.97 -28.05
C ILE A 25 12.70 -26.42 -27.52
N PRO A 26 12.87 -27.45 -28.38
CA PRO A 26 12.93 -28.83 -27.92
C PRO A 26 14.24 -29.11 -27.18
N ASP A 27 14.18 -29.95 -26.15
CA ASP A 27 15.37 -30.34 -25.36
C ASP A 27 16.39 -31.15 -26.16
N SER A 28 15.94 -31.84 -27.19
CA SER A 28 16.79 -32.65 -28.07
C SER A 28 16.25 -32.68 -29.49
N ILE A 29 17.16 -32.85 -30.45
CA ILE A 29 16.87 -33.03 -31.86
C ILE A 29 17.43 -34.36 -32.33
N LYS A 30 16.61 -35.09 -33.08
CA LYS A 30 17.03 -36.32 -33.75
C LYS A 30 17.51 -35.97 -35.15
N ILE A 31 18.79 -36.19 -35.40
CA ILE A 31 19.40 -36.03 -36.72
C ILE A 31 19.80 -37.44 -37.19
N TRP A 32 19.08 -37.97 -38.17
CA TRP A 32 19.18 -39.37 -38.61
C TRP A 32 18.96 -40.37 -37.46
N PHE A 33 20.00 -41.09 -37.06
CA PHE A 33 19.98 -42.10 -36.00
C PHE A 33 20.59 -41.59 -34.68
N ILE A 34 20.93 -40.30 -34.61
CA ILE A 34 21.57 -39.67 -33.44
C ILE A 34 20.56 -38.75 -32.76
N ASN A 35 20.39 -38.90 -31.44
CA ASN A 35 19.66 -37.95 -30.62
C ASN A 35 20.63 -37.01 -29.92
N GLN A 36 20.55 -35.71 -30.19
CA GLN A 36 21.47 -34.71 -29.67
C GLN A 36 20.72 -33.73 -28.76
N LYS A 37 21.21 -33.55 -27.53
CA LYS A 37 20.69 -32.50 -26.63
C LYS A 37 21.04 -31.12 -27.18
N ILE A 38 20.07 -30.22 -27.17
CA ILE A 38 20.24 -28.83 -27.58
C ILE A 38 20.61 -28.01 -26.35
N GLN A 39 21.50 -27.04 -26.54
CA GLN A 39 21.81 -26.02 -25.54
C GLN A 39 21.23 -24.69 -26.00
N HIS A 40 20.70 -23.93 -25.05
CA HIS A 40 20.19 -22.59 -25.30
C HIS A 40 21.33 -21.67 -25.75
N PHE A 41 21.13 -21.00 -26.89
CA PHE A 41 22.04 -19.97 -27.36
C PHE A 41 21.68 -18.62 -26.73
N ILE A 42 22.49 -18.18 -25.77
CA ILE A 42 22.33 -16.87 -25.12
C ILE A 42 23.15 -15.84 -25.90
N ASP A 43 22.46 -14.86 -26.47
CA ASP A 43 23.09 -13.73 -27.15
C ASP A 43 24.05 -12.97 -26.22
N ARG A 44 25.10 -12.41 -26.81
CA ARG A 44 25.96 -11.45 -26.09
C ARG A 44 25.32 -10.06 -26.11
N PRO A 45 25.40 -9.29 -25.02
CA PRO A 45 24.97 -7.89 -25.01
C PRO A 45 25.62 -7.12 -26.16
N ARG A 46 24.79 -6.53 -27.03
CA ARG A 46 25.27 -5.75 -28.16
C ARG A 46 25.70 -4.37 -27.65
N GLN A 47 26.92 -3.97 -28.02
CA GLN A 47 27.43 -2.63 -27.78
C GLN A 47 27.48 -1.87 -29.08
N CYS A 48 27.07 -0.60 -29.05
CA CYS A 48 27.28 0.30 -30.16
C CYS A 48 28.79 0.42 -30.47
N THR A 49 29.15 0.28 -31.74
CA THR A 49 30.55 0.34 -32.18
C THR A 49 31.09 1.76 -32.19
N LYS A 50 30.22 2.78 -32.32
CA LYS A 50 30.58 4.20 -32.30
C LYS A 50 30.72 4.74 -30.87
N CYS A 51 29.68 4.57 -30.05
CA CYS A 51 29.61 5.19 -28.72
C CYS A 51 29.76 4.21 -27.54
N HIS A 52 29.86 2.91 -27.78
CA HIS A 52 29.96 1.86 -26.76
C HIS A 52 28.80 1.77 -25.76
N SER A 53 27.67 2.43 -26.06
CA SER A 53 26.43 2.28 -25.30
C SER A 53 25.80 0.90 -25.50
N LEU A 54 25.18 0.37 -24.43
CA LEU A 54 24.38 -0.85 -24.46
C LEU A 54 22.90 -0.62 -24.84
N VAL A 55 22.47 0.65 -24.95
CA VAL A 55 21.05 1.00 -25.08
C VAL A 55 20.54 0.85 -26.52
N HIS A 56 21.39 1.12 -27.51
CA HIS A 56 21.01 1.16 -28.91
C HIS A 56 22.03 0.43 -29.81
N PRO A 57 21.57 -0.12 -30.95
CA PRO A 57 22.46 -0.69 -31.96
C PRO A 57 23.23 0.39 -32.71
N SER A 58 24.37 0.05 -33.31
CA SER A 58 25.21 1.02 -34.04
C SER A 58 24.53 1.73 -35.20
N ARG A 59 23.47 1.12 -35.77
CA ARG A 59 22.74 1.66 -36.93
C ARG A 59 21.87 2.88 -36.58
N THR A 60 21.39 2.96 -35.34
CA THR A 60 20.54 4.06 -34.85
C THR A 60 21.35 5.06 -34.01
N CYS A 61 22.67 5.08 -34.20
CA CYS A 61 23.56 5.90 -33.39
C CYS A 61 23.92 7.18 -34.14
N ASP A 62 23.48 8.30 -33.56
CA ASP A 62 23.72 9.67 -34.06
C ASP A 62 24.98 10.31 -33.45
N LYS A 63 25.65 9.61 -32.53
CA LYS A 63 26.87 10.10 -31.87
C LYS A 63 28.11 9.81 -32.70
N ASP A 64 29.11 10.67 -32.54
CA ASP A 64 30.45 10.46 -33.09
C ASP A 64 31.18 9.28 -32.41
N ASN A 65 32.33 8.91 -32.97
CA ASN A 65 33.18 7.86 -32.42
C ASN A 65 33.75 8.29 -31.07
N VAL A 66 33.33 7.60 -30.01
CA VAL A 66 33.76 7.83 -28.64
C VAL A 66 34.84 6.83 -28.27
N CYS A 67 35.84 7.26 -27.50
CA CYS A 67 36.89 6.37 -27.01
C CYS A 67 36.35 5.35 -25.99
N SER A 68 36.53 4.04 -26.26
CA SER A 68 36.20 2.96 -25.32
C SER A 68 36.82 3.11 -23.92
N ARG A 69 38.01 3.72 -23.83
CA ARG A 69 38.75 3.86 -22.56
C ARG A 69 38.22 4.99 -21.68
N CYS A 70 38.02 6.19 -22.22
CA CYS A 70 37.66 7.38 -21.43
C CYS A 70 36.23 7.90 -21.67
N SER A 71 35.50 7.31 -22.61
CA SER A 71 34.14 7.72 -22.99
C SER A 71 34.01 9.17 -23.50
N GLU A 72 35.12 9.76 -23.95
CA GLU A 72 35.18 11.09 -24.56
C GLU A 72 35.62 11.00 -26.03
N ILE A 73 35.28 12.02 -26.81
CA ILE A 73 35.72 12.17 -28.19
C ILE A 73 37.14 12.74 -28.18
N HIS A 74 38.06 12.05 -28.85
CA HIS A 74 39.40 12.55 -29.13
C HIS A 74 40.03 11.80 -30.30
N THR A 75 41.01 12.45 -30.94
CA THR A 75 41.83 11.85 -32.00
C THR A 75 43.20 11.50 -31.43
N GLY A 76 43.73 10.32 -31.75
CA GLY A 76 45.05 9.87 -31.26
C GLY A 76 45.03 9.06 -29.95
N PRO A 77 46.19 8.73 -29.37
CA PRO A 77 46.30 7.84 -28.22
C PRO A 77 45.64 8.44 -26.96
N CYS A 78 44.80 7.64 -26.29
CA CYS A 78 44.09 8.07 -25.09
C CYS A 78 45.01 8.11 -23.87
N GLN A 79 45.27 9.30 -23.34
CA GLN A 79 46.00 9.50 -22.06
C GLN A 79 45.08 9.68 -20.84
N ARG A 80 43.76 9.84 -21.07
CA ARG A 80 42.78 10.06 -20.00
C ARG A 80 42.57 8.82 -19.12
N PRO A 81 42.14 9.02 -17.86
CA PRO A 81 41.78 7.90 -16.98
C PRO A 81 40.63 7.08 -17.56
N LYS A 82 40.56 5.81 -17.16
CA LYS A 82 39.51 4.90 -17.62
C LYS A 82 38.16 5.34 -17.04
N LYS A 83 37.15 5.48 -17.90
CA LYS A 83 35.79 5.85 -17.52
C LYS A 83 34.81 5.14 -18.45
N CYS A 84 33.85 4.42 -17.88
CA CYS A 84 32.83 3.70 -18.62
C CYS A 84 31.60 4.57 -18.93
N ILE A 85 31.12 4.57 -20.17
CA ILE A 85 29.91 5.32 -20.56
C ILE A 85 28.62 4.74 -19.95
N ASN A 86 28.57 3.44 -19.66
CA ASN A 86 27.35 2.75 -19.24
C ASN A 86 27.11 2.77 -17.72
N CYS A 87 28.18 2.84 -16.92
CA CYS A 87 28.07 2.81 -15.46
C CYS A 87 28.96 3.84 -14.76
N THR A 88 29.62 4.73 -15.51
CA THR A 88 30.52 5.79 -15.02
C THR A 88 31.69 5.32 -14.14
N GLY A 89 31.96 4.01 -14.08
CA GLY A 89 33.02 3.41 -13.27
C GLY A 89 34.43 3.52 -13.87
N PRO A 90 35.48 3.27 -13.07
CA PRO A 90 36.89 3.44 -13.44
C PRO A 90 37.44 2.27 -14.29
N HIS A 91 36.77 1.95 -15.39
CA HIS A 91 37.16 0.87 -16.30
C HIS A 91 36.78 1.19 -17.75
N ASP A 92 37.31 0.40 -18.70
CA ASP A 92 36.97 0.48 -20.12
C ASP A 92 35.49 0.10 -20.35
N ALA A 93 34.82 0.76 -21.30
CA ALA A 93 33.46 0.43 -21.72
C ALA A 93 33.29 -1.02 -22.21
N LYS A 94 34.36 -1.65 -22.70
CA LYS A 94 34.37 -3.06 -23.16
C LYS A 94 34.60 -4.08 -22.03
N SER A 95 34.77 -3.63 -20.79
CA SER A 95 35.03 -4.54 -19.66
C SER A 95 33.83 -5.45 -19.37
N ASN A 96 34.07 -6.76 -19.31
CA ASN A 96 33.07 -7.76 -18.90
C ASN A 96 32.65 -7.64 -17.42
N LEU A 97 33.44 -6.92 -16.62
CA LEU A 97 33.15 -6.66 -15.20
C LEU A 97 32.25 -5.43 -14.98
N CYS A 98 31.86 -4.74 -16.06
CA CYS A 98 30.96 -3.60 -15.98
C CYS A 98 29.59 -4.02 -15.39
N PRO A 99 29.10 -3.38 -14.32
CA PRO A 99 27.79 -3.70 -13.73
C PRO A 99 26.64 -3.60 -14.74
N ALA A 100 26.68 -2.61 -15.64
CA ALA A 100 25.67 -2.45 -16.69
C ALA A 100 25.72 -3.59 -17.72
N TYR A 101 26.93 -4.05 -18.09
CA TYR A 101 27.11 -5.19 -18.98
C TYR A 101 26.62 -6.50 -18.35
N ILE A 102 26.97 -6.73 -17.08
CA ILE A 102 26.51 -7.90 -16.32
C ILE A 102 24.98 -7.90 -16.23
N ARG A 103 24.36 -6.75 -15.99
CA ARG A 103 22.90 -6.62 -15.95
C ARG A 103 22.26 -6.99 -17.28
N GLU A 104 22.74 -6.46 -18.41
CA GLU A 104 22.17 -6.80 -19.73
C GLU A 104 22.42 -8.27 -20.09
N LYS A 105 23.55 -8.86 -19.67
CA LYS A 105 23.78 -10.30 -19.82
C LYS A 105 22.72 -11.13 -19.09
N LYS A 106 22.36 -10.76 -17.86
CA LYS A 106 21.27 -11.41 -17.10
C LYS A 106 19.92 -11.23 -17.79
N VAL A 107 19.65 -10.06 -18.37
CA VAL A 107 18.41 -9.81 -19.15
C VAL A 107 18.31 -10.78 -20.31
N LEU A 108 19.38 -10.96 -21.08
CA LEU A 108 19.41 -11.88 -22.23
C LEU A 108 19.29 -13.34 -21.81
N GLU A 109 19.92 -13.72 -20.70
CA GLU A 109 19.80 -15.06 -20.12
C GLU A 109 18.37 -15.37 -19.68
N LEU A 110 17.72 -14.44 -18.98
CA LEU A 110 16.33 -14.59 -18.53
C LEU A 110 15.35 -14.63 -19.71
N LYS A 111 15.55 -13.74 -20.71
CA LYS A 111 14.80 -13.73 -21.97
C LYS A 111 14.87 -15.10 -22.65
N CYS A 112 16.06 -15.66 -22.75
CA CYS A 112 16.31 -16.93 -23.43
C CYS A 112 15.66 -18.11 -22.68
N ARG A 113 15.82 -18.19 -21.35
CA ARG A 113 15.32 -19.31 -20.54
C ARG A 113 13.82 -19.32 -20.31
N ASN A 114 13.20 -18.13 -20.19
CA ASN A 114 11.78 -18.02 -19.86
C ASN A 114 10.90 -17.72 -21.08
N HIS A 115 11.49 -17.58 -22.28
CA HIS A 115 10.79 -17.25 -23.51
C HIS A 115 9.94 -15.95 -23.42
N ILE A 116 10.45 -14.96 -22.68
CA ILE A 116 9.80 -13.67 -22.48
C ILE A 116 10.43 -12.58 -23.35
N THR A 117 9.77 -11.43 -23.43
CA THR A 117 10.32 -10.25 -24.11
C THR A 117 11.47 -9.63 -23.32
N THR A 118 12.32 -8.83 -24.00
CA THR A 118 13.39 -8.08 -23.33
C THR A 118 12.86 -7.07 -22.31
N GLY A 119 11.71 -6.46 -22.59
CA GLY A 119 11.05 -5.52 -21.68
C GLY A 119 10.60 -6.20 -20.38
N GLU A 120 9.96 -7.35 -20.48
CA GLU A 120 9.55 -8.15 -19.31
C GLU A 120 10.76 -8.62 -18.50
N ALA A 121 11.80 -9.13 -19.17
CA ALA A 121 13.02 -9.57 -18.50
C ALA A 121 13.68 -8.43 -17.69
N ARG A 122 13.70 -7.20 -18.21
CA ARG A 122 14.20 -6.03 -17.47
C ARG A 122 13.34 -5.70 -16.25
N ARG A 123 12.01 -5.73 -16.39
CA ARG A 123 11.09 -5.47 -15.26
C ARG A 123 11.29 -6.50 -14.15
N LEU A 124 11.43 -7.78 -14.49
CA LEU A 124 11.68 -8.83 -13.51
C LEU A 124 13.00 -8.62 -12.76
N ILE A 125 14.09 -8.33 -13.47
CA ILE A 125 15.38 -8.05 -12.84
C ILE A 125 15.32 -6.79 -11.98
N GLN A 126 14.58 -5.76 -12.39
CA GLN A 126 14.39 -4.56 -11.59
C GLN A 126 13.58 -4.88 -10.32
N SER A 127 12.47 -5.61 -10.44
CA SER A 127 11.60 -5.99 -9.31
C SER A 127 12.32 -6.85 -8.27
N GLN A 128 13.24 -7.74 -8.69
CA GLN A 128 14.04 -8.55 -7.76
C GLN A 128 15.04 -7.71 -6.93
N ASN A 129 15.41 -6.52 -7.41
CA ASN A 129 16.32 -5.62 -6.71
C ASN A 129 15.59 -4.49 -5.95
N MET A 130 14.26 -4.41 -6.05
CA MET A 130 13.46 -3.40 -5.37
C MET A 130 12.81 -4.05 -4.15
N ASN A 131 13.07 -3.50 -2.97
CA ASN A 131 12.29 -3.85 -1.79
C ASN A 131 10.87 -3.34 -1.98
N TYR A 132 9.88 -4.13 -1.57
CA TYR A 132 8.44 -3.83 -1.66
C TYR A 132 8.09 -2.38 -1.24
N SER A 133 8.82 -1.82 -0.27
CA SER A 133 8.64 -0.46 0.26
C SER A 133 9.02 0.69 -0.70
N GLU A 134 9.84 0.47 -1.72
CA GLU A 134 10.24 1.52 -2.68
C GLU A 134 9.24 1.67 -3.83
N THR A 135 8.55 0.60 -4.22
CA THR A 135 7.60 0.60 -5.36
C THR A 135 6.37 1.46 -5.07
N VAL A 136 5.93 1.53 -3.80
CA VAL A 136 4.78 2.35 -3.37
C VAL A 136 5.07 3.86 -3.49
N LYS A 137 6.35 4.28 -3.49
CA LYS A 137 6.72 5.70 -3.47
C LYS A 137 6.82 6.36 -4.86
N VAL A 138 6.91 5.58 -5.95
CA VAL A 138 7.33 6.09 -7.27
C VAL A 138 6.18 6.34 -8.25
N LEU A 139 4.95 5.91 -7.95
CA LEU A 139 3.80 6.12 -8.85
C LEU A 139 3.12 7.48 -8.57
N PRO A 140 3.14 8.46 -9.49
CA PRO A 140 2.46 9.75 -9.30
C PRO A 140 0.94 9.60 -9.13
N ALA A 141 0.34 8.58 -9.76
CA ALA A 141 -1.07 8.22 -9.58
C ALA A 141 -1.39 7.74 -8.15
N SER A 142 -0.39 7.31 -7.37
CA SER A 142 -0.57 6.91 -5.97
C SER A 142 -0.71 8.13 -5.06
N ALA A 143 -0.09 9.26 -5.38
CA ALA A 143 -0.14 10.47 -4.56
C ALA A 143 -1.54 11.12 -4.61
N GLU A 144 -2.11 11.28 -5.80
CA GLU A 144 -3.47 11.81 -5.99
C GLU A 144 -4.54 10.89 -5.35
N LEU A 145 -4.37 9.57 -5.49
CA LEU A 145 -5.27 8.61 -4.85
C LEU A 145 -5.15 8.69 -3.32
N GLN A 146 -3.94 8.81 -2.79
CA GLN A 146 -3.69 8.91 -1.35
C GLN A 146 -4.28 10.20 -0.78
N GLU A 147 -4.14 11.33 -1.47
CA GLU A 147 -4.73 12.62 -1.06
C GLU A 147 -6.26 12.56 -1.08
N THR A 148 -6.85 11.96 -2.13
CA THR A 148 -8.30 11.75 -2.23
C THR A 148 -8.84 10.85 -1.11
N VAL A 149 -8.14 9.75 -0.81
CA VAL A 149 -8.53 8.82 0.25
C VAL A 149 -8.42 9.50 1.62
N THR A 150 -7.35 10.26 1.86
CA THR A 150 -7.12 10.99 3.11
C THR A 150 -8.22 12.03 3.33
N SER A 151 -8.53 12.83 2.30
CA SER A 151 -9.60 13.84 2.35
C SER A 151 -10.98 13.22 2.65
N LYS A 152 -11.31 12.08 2.01
CA LYS A 152 -12.57 11.38 2.28
C LYS A 152 -12.64 10.82 3.69
N PHE A 153 -11.52 10.33 4.22
CA PHE A 153 -11.46 9.80 5.58
C PHE A 153 -11.60 10.92 6.62
N GLU A 154 -10.94 12.06 6.41
CA GLU A 154 -11.10 13.26 7.26
C GLU A 154 -12.54 13.77 7.26
N ALA A 155 -13.20 13.84 6.10
CA ALA A 155 -14.60 14.22 6.00
C ALA A 155 -15.53 13.26 6.76
N LEU A 156 -15.25 11.96 6.71
CA LEU A 156 -16.02 10.95 7.44
C LEU A 156 -15.84 11.09 8.95
N ILE A 157 -14.61 11.27 9.43
CA ILE A 157 -14.31 11.50 10.85
C ILE A 157 -15.04 12.76 11.34
N HIS A 158 -14.96 13.85 10.58
CA HIS A 158 -15.65 15.09 10.93
C HIS A 158 -17.17 14.87 11.04
N SER A 159 -17.77 14.15 10.11
CA SER A 159 -19.21 13.84 10.14
C SER A 159 -19.61 13.00 11.35
N VAL A 160 -18.78 12.03 11.75
CA VAL A 160 -19.03 11.20 12.93
C VAL A 160 -18.90 12.03 14.21
N ASN A 161 -17.86 12.85 14.31
CA ASN A 161 -17.65 13.74 15.45
C ASN A 161 -18.82 14.72 15.63
N GLU A 162 -19.29 15.33 14.54
CA GLU A 162 -20.43 16.26 14.59
C GLU A 162 -21.72 15.56 15.05
N LYS A 163 -21.96 14.32 14.60
CA LYS A 163 -23.10 13.52 15.07
C LYS A 163 -22.98 13.16 16.55
N PHE A 164 -21.78 12.86 17.01
CA PHE A 164 -21.52 12.53 18.40
C PHE A 164 -21.78 13.72 19.32
N GLU A 165 -21.30 14.92 18.95
CA GLU A 165 -21.56 16.15 19.70
C GLU A 165 -23.05 16.49 19.77
N ARG A 166 -23.77 16.38 18.64
CA ARG A 166 -25.22 16.58 18.62
C ARG A 166 -25.96 15.59 19.53
N LEU A 167 -25.48 14.35 19.63
CA LEU A 167 -26.07 13.36 20.52
C LEU A 167 -25.80 13.69 21.99
N LEU A 168 -24.58 14.09 22.33
CA LEU A 168 -24.23 14.50 23.70
C LEU A 168 -25.07 15.69 24.16
N GLN A 169 -25.23 16.69 23.30
CA GLN A 169 -26.06 17.86 23.58
C GLN A 169 -27.52 17.46 23.84
N ALA A 170 -28.11 16.62 22.98
CA ALA A 170 -29.49 16.16 23.14
C ALA A 170 -29.71 15.35 24.42
N VAL A 171 -28.73 14.53 24.82
CA VAL A 171 -28.78 13.79 26.09
C VAL A 171 -28.70 14.74 27.28
N ASN A 172 -27.82 15.74 27.23
CA ASN A 172 -27.69 16.73 28.30
C ASN A 172 -28.99 17.53 28.49
N GLU A 173 -29.56 18.05 27.41
CA GLU A 173 -30.83 18.79 27.45
C GLU A 173 -31.98 17.95 28.02
N LYS A 174 -32.04 16.66 27.65
CA LYS A 174 -33.06 15.75 28.17
C LYS A 174 -32.86 15.47 29.66
N LEU A 175 -31.63 15.33 30.12
CA LEU A 175 -31.30 15.12 31.53
C LEU A 175 -31.67 16.36 32.37
N GLU A 176 -31.36 17.55 31.88
CA GLU A 176 -31.72 18.81 32.53
C GLU A 176 -33.24 18.98 32.62
N ALA A 177 -33.97 18.73 31.52
CA ALA A 177 -35.44 18.78 31.51
C ALA A 177 -36.06 17.77 32.49
N GLN A 178 -35.50 16.57 32.58
CA GLN A 178 -35.98 15.53 33.49
C GLN A 178 -35.71 15.91 34.96
N THR A 179 -34.55 16.50 35.24
CA THR A 179 -34.18 17.02 36.57
C THR A 179 -35.11 18.15 37.00
N ALA A 180 -35.42 19.09 36.09
CA ALA A 180 -36.38 20.16 36.36
C ALA A 180 -37.80 19.64 36.62
N THR A 181 -38.25 18.64 35.84
CA THR A 181 -39.56 18.00 36.03
C THR A 181 -39.66 17.33 37.40
N PHE A 182 -38.59 16.64 37.82
CA PHE A 182 -38.53 16.02 39.14
C PHE A 182 -38.54 17.06 40.27
N ALA A 183 -37.78 18.14 40.12
CA ALA A 183 -37.77 19.24 41.09
C ALA A 183 -39.17 19.86 41.26
N ASN A 184 -39.89 20.10 40.16
CA ASN A 184 -41.26 20.61 40.20
C ASN A 184 -42.22 19.63 40.88
N MET A 185 -42.12 18.32 40.58
CA MET A 185 -42.95 17.29 41.22
C MET A 185 -42.74 17.26 42.74
N LEU A 186 -41.48 17.33 43.19
CA LEU A 186 -41.15 17.40 44.61
C LEU A 186 -41.75 18.66 45.26
N HIS A 187 -41.59 19.82 44.62
CA HIS A 187 -42.15 21.08 45.12
C HIS A 187 -43.67 20.99 45.31
N THR A 188 -44.39 20.53 44.29
CA THR A 188 -45.86 20.38 44.35
C THR A 188 -46.29 19.37 45.41
N THR A 189 -45.53 18.30 45.61
CA THR A 189 -45.83 17.30 46.64
C THR A 189 -45.66 17.89 48.04
N ILE A 190 -44.57 18.63 48.28
CA ILE A 190 -44.32 19.33 49.54
C ILE A 190 -45.43 20.35 49.81
N GLU A 191 -45.81 21.15 48.81
CA GLU A 191 -46.92 22.11 48.93
C GLU A 191 -48.24 21.43 49.27
N SER A 192 -48.57 20.32 48.61
CA SER A 192 -49.79 19.55 48.90
C SER A 192 -49.80 19.01 50.33
N ILE A 193 -48.67 18.46 50.79
CA ILE A 193 -48.51 17.99 52.18
C ILE A 193 -48.71 19.14 53.16
N MET A 194 -48.08 20.30 52.92
CA MET A 194 -48.23 21.46 53.79
C MET A 194 -49.68 21.98 53.83
N GLN A 195 -50.36 22.04 52.69
CA GLN A 195 -51.77 22.45 52.61
C GLN A 195 -52.70 21.48 53.37
N ASN A 196 -52.47 20.18 53.24
CA ASN A 196 -53.23 19.17 53.97
C ASN A 196 -52.98 19.25 55.48
N MET A 197 -51.73 19.48 55.89
CA MET A 197 -51.40 19.68 57.31
C MET A 197 -52.07 20.93 57.88
N TYR A 198 -52.04 22.05 57.16
CA TYR A 198 -52.73 23.27 57.57
C TYR A 198 -54.24 23.06 57.76
N LYS A 199 -54.89 22.34 56.83
CA LYS A 199 -56.33 21.99 56.95
C LYS A 199 -56.63 21.15 58.19
N ILE A 200 -55.79 20.15 58.50
CA ILE A 200 -55.96 19.29 59.69
C ILE A 200 -55.83 20.11 60.99
N VAL A 201 -54.84 21.01 61.05
CA VAL A 201 -54.65 21.90 62.21
C VAL A 201 -55.85 22.82 62.40
N MET A 202 -56.36 23.44 61.33
CA MET A 202 -57.53 24.33 61.40
C MET A 202 -58.82 23.58 61.81
N GLN A 203 -59.08 22.39 61.27
CA GLN A 203 -60.24 21.56 61.66
C GLN A 203 -60.18 21.14 63.14
N SER A 204 -58.98 20.85 63.65
CA SER A 204 -58.78 20.50 65.06
C SER A 204 -59.03 21.69 66.01
N LEU A 205 -58.75 22.92 65.56
CA LEU A 205 -59.11 24.13 66.31
C LEU A 205 -60.63 24.36 66.34
N GLU A 206 -61.33 24.11 65.22
CA GLU A 206 -62.79 24.30 65.10
C GLU A 206 -63.60 23.25 65.89
N SER A 207 -63.14 21.99 65.96
CA SER A 207 -63.81 20.92 66.72
C SER A 207 -63.76 21.07 68.25
N ASN A 208 -62.85 21.91 68.78
CA ASN A 208 -62.76 22.19 70.21
C ASN A 208 -63.71 23.32 70.68
N THR A 209 -64.50 23.91 69.77
CA THR A 209 -65.48 24.95 70.09
C THR A 209 -66.88 24.56 69.62
N SER A 210 -67.64 23.87 70.48
CA SER A 210 -69.10 23.77 70.37
C SER A 210 -69.75 23.47 71.75
N PRO A 211 -71.04 23.83 71.96
CA PRO A 211 -71.43 24.81 72.98
C PRO A 211 -71.93 24.19 74.30
N THR A 212 -71.69 24.93 75.40
CA THR A 212 -72.19 24.64 76.75
C THR A 212 -73.72 24.65 76.80
N ARG A 213 -74.28 23.47 77.08
CA ARG A 213 -75.70 23.18 77.31
C ARG A 213 -76.20 23.94 78.54
N LYS A 214 -77.12 24.90 78.35
CA LYS A 214 -77.90 25.50 79.46
C LYS A 214 -78.78 24.41 80.10
N LYS A 215 -78.60 24.17 81.40
CA LYS A 215 -79.57 23.44 82.24
C LYS A 215 -80.60 24.46 82.74
N GLU A 216 -81.82 24.37 82.26
CA GLU A 216 -82.99 24.97 82.93
C GLU A 216 -83.24 24.23 84.24
N ALA A 217 -83.35 24.97 85.34
CA ALA A 217 -83.80 24.46 86.63
C ALA A 217 -85.27 24.90 86.80
N SER A 218 -86.18 23.94 86.64
CA SER A 218 -87.59 24.07 86.98
C SER A 218 -87.75 24.19 88.50
N LYS A 219 -88.55 25.18 88.91
CA LYS A 219 -89.02 25.41 90.28
C LYS A 219 -90.08 24.39 90.70
N GLU A 220 -90.39 24.43 92.00
CA GLU A 220 -91.52 23.83 92.75
C GLU A 220 -91.20 22.46 93.39
N PHE A 221 -91.50 22.16 94.67
CA PHE A 221 -92.48 22.73 95.60
C PHE A 221 -92.20 22.25 97.06
N ARG A 222 -92.60 23.09 98.04
CA ARG A 222 -93.14 22.82 99.40
C ARG A 222 -92.46 21.82 100.36
N SER A 223 -92.09 22.30 101.55
CA SER A 223 -92.96 22.48 102.75
C SER A 223 -92.17 23.10 103.91
#